data_AF-A0A839LEU3-F1
#
_entry.id   AF-A0A839LEU3-F1
#
_cell.length_a   1.000
_cell.length_b   1.000
_cell.length_c   1.000
_cell.angle_alpha   90.00
_cell.angle_beta   90.00
_cell.angle_gamma   90.00
#
_symmetry.space_group_name_H-M   'P 1'
#
loop_
_entity.id
_entity.type
_entity.pdbx_description
1 polymer ?
#
loop_
_entity_poly.entity_id
_entity_poly.type
_entity_poly.pdbx_seq_one_letter_code
_entity_poly.pdbx_strand_id
1 'polypeptide(L)'
;MSLSPPSPSSAATGATGQRAEPSAPHPATEALFRAIEAQRQTDPLIGAKLGAKDIFQKLLHGMKGERGVHAESLLCALGALAGYACQASLREQALAKGQPETAAFITVKSPDGKTYFFGEPLNQALAEGPYSVWSLAAGAAQHLGCQTLPDLKPIFEHVVQSVGTSAFGRPRLPQGRVASDTPINYVKALWPALLPTVKRYCKEPSEWPMLFAAAAQEAMEASKAVLAPELALLIVMECAIPMSKVDLAEGHTGQAAASAGLAPKNAPPARRDSPSARQRWTRVLLGTNEGRILVLASALYLAVGLLAKVSTSMASALGVVGVLGVYMPLLLLFVAHRLGVLRRDFVSSRFDTVCMLVAALAPFLALGKLVLFR
;
A
#
# COMPACT_ATOMS: atom_id res chain seq x y z
N MET A 1 48.77 68.87 -25.14
CA MET A 1 47.38 69.33 -24.99
C MET A 1 46.55 68.07 -24.73
N SER A 2 46.08 67.82 -23.50
CA SER A 2 44.89 68.42 -22.85
C SER A 2 43.63 67.65 -23.23
N LEU A 3 42.88 66.96 -22.34
CA LEU A 3 42.94 66.80 -20.86
C LEU A 3 42.37 65.42 -20.44
N SER A 4 42.31 65.10 -19.13
CA SER A 4 41.78 63.83 -18.56
C SER A 4 41.33 64.02 -17.10
N PRO A 5 40.67 63.04 -16.42
CA PRO A 5 39.92 61.88 -16.89
C PRO A 5 38.38 62.16 -16.75
N PRO A 6 37.53 61.71 -15.77
CA PRO A 6 37.57 60.67 -14.71
C PRO A 6 36.52 59.53 -14.91
N SER A 7 36.32 58.67 -13.90
CA SER A 7 35.25 57.65 -13.80
C SER A 7 34.49 57.71 -12.46
N PRO A 8 33.20 57.32 -12.41
CA PRO A 8 32.71 56.28 -11.47
C PRO A 8 31.78 55.27 -12.20
N SER A 9 31.63 53.99 -11.81
CA SER A 9 31.35 53.34 -10.52
C SER A 9 29.86 53.38 -10.07
N SER A 10 29.35 52.23 -9.62
CA SER A 10 27.94 51.92 -9.30
C SER A 10 27.00 51.82 -10.53
N ALA A 11 25.90 51.05 -10.52
CA ALA A 11 25.27 50.28 -9.44
C ALA A 11 24.80 48.89 -9.93
N ALA A 12 24.61 47.95 -8.99
CA ALA A 12 23.84 46.74 -9.26
C ALA A 12 22.33 47.04 -9.14
N THR A 13 21.52 46.46 -10.03
CA THR A 13 20.06 46.46 -9.90
C THR A 13 19.57 45.04 -10.13
N GLY A 14 19.01 44.43 -9.09
CA GLY A 14 18.56 43.04 -9.16
C GLY A 14 17.36 42.88 -10.08
N ALA A 15 17.41 41.88 -10.97
CA ALA A 15 16.23 41.40 -11.66
C ALA A 15 15.34 40.67 -10.63
N THR A 16 14.51 41.43 -9.91
CA THR A 16 13.54 40.90 -8.95
C THR A 16 12.61 39.95 -9.71
N GLY A 17 12.71 38.65 -9.43
CA GLY A 17 11.88 37.65 -10.09
C GLY A 17 10.41 37.88 -9.77
N GLN A 18 9.70 38.56 -10.67
CA GLN A 18 8.25 38.75 -10.58
C GLN A 18 7.60 37.38 -10.62
N ARG A 19 7.18 36.91 -9.43
CA ARG A 19 6.43 35.69 -9.25
C ARG A 19 5.08 35.90 -9.92
N ALA A 20 4.95 35.42 -11.16
CA ALA A 20 3.77 35.62 -11.98
C ALA A 20 2.51 35.29 -11.18
N GLU A 21 1.60 36.26 -11.08
CA GLU A 21 0.31 36.05 -10.45
C GLU A 21 -0.46 34.97 -11.24
N PRO A 22 -1.24 34.10 -10.57
CA PRO A 22 -2.03 33.09 -11.27
C PRO A 22 -3.03 33.79 -12.17
N SER A 23 -2.84 33.65 -13.49
CA SER A 23 -3.68 34.32 -14.49
C SER A 23 -5.15 33.95 -14.29
N ALA A 24 -6.02 34.97 -14.34
CA ALA A 24 -7.45 34.79 -14.14
C ALA A 24 -8.00 33.73 -15.11
N PRO A 25 -8.89 32.83 -14.64
CA PRO A 25 -9.37 31.72 -15.45
C PRO A 25 -10.04 32.23 -16.74
N HIS A 26 -9.64 31.66 -17.87
CA HIS A 26 -10.11 32.09 -19.18
C HIS A 26 -11.65 32.04 -19.26
N PRO A 27 -12.36 33.09 -19.77
CA PRO A 27 -13.83 33.18 -19.67
C PRO A 27 -14.60 31.97 -20.23
N ALA A 28 -14.10 31.35 -21.31
CA ALA A 28 -14.71 30.14 -21.87
C ALA A 28 -14.66 28.94 -20.90
N THR A 29 -13.64 28.86 -20.05
CA THR A 29 -13.52 27.84 -19.01
C THR A 29 -14.55 28.04 -17.91
N GLU A 30 -14.82 29.29 -17.50
CA GLU A 30 -15.90 29.58 -16.55
C GLU A 30 -17.29 29.31 -17.13
N ALA A 31 -17.51 29.64 -18.41
CA ALA A 31 -18.75 29.36 -19.11
C ALA A 31 -19.04 27.85 -19.17
N LEU A 32 -17.99 27.03 -19.43
CA LEU A 32 -18.09 25.58 -19.36
C LEU A 32 -18.50 25.09 -17.97
N PHE A 33 -17.82 25.53 -16.89
CA PHE A 33 -18.18 25.07 -15.54
C PHE A 33 -19.58 25.54 -15.10
N ARG A 34 -20.04 26.71 -15.55
CA ARG A 34 -21.43 27.16 -15.34
C ARG A 34 -22.45 26.28 -16.08
N ALA A 35 -22.15 25.86 -17.32
CA ALA A 35 -22.99 24.92 -18.06
C ALA A 35 -23.04 23.52 -17.41
N ILE A 36 -21.91 23.04 -16.86
CA ILE A 36 -21.84 21.78 -16.11
C ILE A 36 -22.76 21.82 -14.88
N GLU A 37 -22.71 22.88 -14.08
CA GLU A 37 -23.57 23.00 -12.88
C GLU A 37 -25.06 23.09 -13.22
N ALA A 38 -25.42 23.73 -14.35
CA ALA A 38 -26.79 23.71 -14.85
C ALA A 38 -27.23 22.29 -15.27
N GLN A 39 -26.39 21.56 -16.02
CA GLN A 39 -26.73 20.22 -16.53
C GLN A 39 -26.78 19.15 -15.42
N ARG A 40 -26.12 19.37 -14.27
CA ARG A 40 -26.18 18.48 -13.10
C ARG A 40 -27.59 18.25 -12.55
N GLN A 41 -28.55 19.12 -12.84
CA GLN A 41 -29.97 18.89 -12.51
C GLN A 41 -30.61 17.75 -13.31
N THR A 42 -30.08 17.43 -14.49
CA THR A 42 -30.58 16.37 -15.39
C THR A 42 -29.67 15.13 -15.46
N ASP A 43 -28.35 15.32 -15.29
CA ASP A 43 -27.36 14.26 -15.23
C ASP A 43 -26.38 14.57 -14.08
N PRO A 44 -26.62 14.05 -12.87
CA PRO A 44 -25.76 14.33 -11.71
C PRO A 44 -24.29 14.01 -11.95
N LEU A 45 -23.98 13.06 -12.83
CA LEU A 45 -22.63 12.60 -13.13
C LEU A 45 -21.97 13.34 -14.31
N ILE A 46 -22.61 14.37 -14.88
CA ILE A 46 -22.07 15.10 -16.05
C ILE A 46 -20.67 15.70 -15.80
N GLY A 47 -20.42 16.19 -14.58
CA GLY A 47 -19.09 16.69 -14.19
C GLY A 47 -18.04 15.58 -14.23
N ALA A 48 -18.34 14.41 -13.66
CA ALA A 48 -17.47 13.24 -13.70
C ALA A 48 -17.23 12.75 -15.15
N LYS A 49 -18.28 12.71 -15.99
CA LYS A 49 -18.19 12.29 -17.41
C LYS A 49 -17.33 13.24 -18.26
N LEU A 50 -17.42 14.55 -18.05
CA LEU A 50 -16.62 15.53 -18.79
C LEU A 50 -15.18 15.61 -18.26
N GLY A 51 -15.00 15.53 -16.94
CA GLY A 51 -13.67 15.42 -16.33
C GLY A 51 -12.95 14.13 -16.73
N ALA A 52 -13.68 13.02 -16.91
CA ALA A 52 -13.14 11.76 -17.39
C ALA A 52 -12.50 11.90 -18.78
N LYS A 53 -13.17 12.63 -19.69
CA LYS A 53 -12.65 12.89 -21.05
C LYS A 53 -11.41 13.78 -21.03
N ASP A 54 -11.38 14.82 -20.21
CA ASP A 54 -10.18 15.67 -20.04
C ASP A 54 -9.00 14.88 -19.45
N ILE A 55 -9.22 14.07 -18.40
CA ILE A 55 -8.21 13.18 -17.81
C ILE A 55 -7.72 12.14 -18.83
N PHE A 56 -8.63 11.49 -19.56
CA PHE A 56 -8.30 10.52 -20.61
C PHE A 56 -7.42 11.17 -21.69
N GLN A 57 -7.80 12.32 -22.23
CA GLN A 57 -7.01 13.01 -23.26
C GLN A 57 -5.65 13.49 -22.74
N LYS A 58 -5.58 13.98 -21.50
CA LYS A 58 -4.31 14.35 -20.85
C LYS A 58 -3.35 13.17 -20.72
N LEU A 59 -3.85 11.98 -20.31
CA LEU A 59 -3.03 10.77 -20.22
C LEU A 59 -2.70 10.18 -21.59
N LEU A 60 -3.65 10.17 -22.53
CA LEU A 60 -3.42 9.74 -23.91
C LEU A 60 -2.33 10.58 -24.60
N HIS A 61 -2.29 11.88 -24.33
CA HIS A 61 -1.21 12.75 -24.80
C HIS A 61 0.10 12.52 -24.03
N GLY A 62 0.07 12.56 -22.70
CA GLY A 62 1.26 12.46 -21.84
C GLY A 62 1.96 11.09 -21.84
N MET A 63 1.25 10.02 -22.22
CA MET A 63 1.77 8.66 -22.34
C MET A 63 2.09 8.25 -23.78
N LYS A 64 2.06 9.19 -24.74
CA LYS A 64 2.38 8.95 -26.15
C LYS A 64 3.90 8.98 -26.39
N GLY A 65 4.47 7.82 -26.68
CA GLY A 65 5.84 7.70 -27.19
C GLY A 65 5.90 7.69 -28.72
N GLU A 66 7.10 7.45 -29.25
CA GLU A 66 7.38 7.34 -30.69
C GLU A 66 6.48 6.30 -31.40
N ARG A 67 6.16 5.21 -30.70
CA ARG A 67 5.31 4.10 -31.17
C ARG A 67 3.82 4.28 -30.82
N GLY A 68 3.40 5.50 -30.47
CA GLY A 68 2.04 5.77 -29.97
C GLY A 68 1.90 5.51 -28.47
N VAL A 69 0.68 5.17 -28.03
CA VAL A 69 0.35 4.95 -26.62
C VAL A 69 0.24 3.45 -26.34
N HIS A 70 0.90 2.97 -25.29
CA HIS A 70 0.85 1.57 -24.87
C HIS A 70 -0.45 1.31 -24.09
N ALA A 71 -1.41 0.61 -24.70
CA ALA A 71 -2.77 0.45 -24.17
C ALA A 71 -2.81 -0.19 -22.77
N GLU A 72 -2.05 -1.26 -22.55
CA GLU A 72 -1.90 -1.91 -21.24
C GLU A 72 -1.40 -0.93 -20.15
N SER A 73 -0.57 0.04 -20.52
CA SER A 73 -0.05 1.05 -19.58
C SER A 73 -1.07 2.13 -19.27
N LEU A 74 -1.84 2.58 -20.27
CA LEU A 74 -2.89 3.57 -20.07
C LEU A 74 -4.03 3.00 -19.20
N LEU A 75 -4.45 1.76 -19.46
CA LEU A 75 -5.45 1.04 -18.65
C LEU A 75 -4.92 0.74 -17.24
N CYS A 76 -3.64 0.38 -17.10
CA CYS A 76 -2.98 0.21 -15.80
C CYS A 76 -3.02 1.51 -14.99
N ALA A 77 -2.59 2.63 -15.59
CA ALA A 77 -2.59 3.93 -14.92
C ALA A 77 -4.01 4.38 -14.51
N LEU A 78 -4.99 4.24 -15.40
CA LEU A 78 -6.39 4.63 -15.14
C LEU A 78 -7.06 3.74 -14.08
N GLY A 79 -6.88 2.42 -14.15
CA GLY A 79 -7.38 1.49 -13.13
C GLY A 79 -6.72 1.73 -11.77
N ALA A 80 -5.41 1.95 -11.74
CA ALA A 80 -4.66 2.30 -10.53
C ALA A 80 -5.19 3.59 -9.88
N LEU A 81 -5.45 4.63 -10.69
CA LEU A 81 -6.03 5.90 -10.23
C LEU A 81 -7.48 5.75 -9.76
N ALA A 82 -8.31 4.97 -10.46
CA ALA A 82 -9.69 4.68 -10.07
C ALA A 82 -9.75 3.96 -8.72
N GLY A 83 -8.91 2.93 -8.54
CA GLY A 83 -8.76 2.24 -7.26
C GLY A 83 -8.34 3.17 -6.14
N TYR A 84 -7.26 3.94 -6.35
CA TYR A 84 -6.76 4.89 -5.34
C TYR A 84 -7.78 5.98 -4.99
N ALA A 85 -8.59 6.42 -5.97
CA ALA A 85 -9.68 7.38 -5.76
C ALA A 85 -10.75 6.84 -4.79
N CYS A 86 -10.96 5.52 -4.70
CA CYS A 86 -11.91 4.94 -3.74
C CYS A 86 -11.52 5.24 -2.29
N GLN A 87 -10.26 5.08 -1.89
CA GLN A 87 -9.85 5.47 -0.53
C GLN A 87 -9.68 6.98 -0.38
N ALA A 88 -9.26 7.70 -1.42
CA ALA A 88 -9.05 9.14 -1.35
C ALA A 88 -10.38 9.91 -1.16
N SER A 89 -11.43 9.47 -1.87
CA SER A 89 -12.77 10.06 -1.75
C SER A 89 -13.39 9.81 -0.37
N LEU A 90 -13.16 8.64 0.23
CA LEU A 90 -13.65 8.31 1.57
C LEU A 90 -12.89 9.08 2.66
N ARG A 91 -11.57 9.27 2.53
CA ARG A 91 -10.76 10.13 3.42
C ARG A 91 -11.25 11.58 3.39
N GLU A 92 -11.43 12.15 2.20
CA GLU A 92 -11.92 13.52 2.02
C GLU A 92 -13.36 13.67 2.57
N GLN A 93 -14.24 12.68 2.38
CA GLN A 93 -15.58 12.67 2.97
C GLN A 93 -15.57 12.59 4.50
N ALA A 94 -14.64 11.86 5.11
CA ALA A 94 -14.49 11.81 6.57
C ALA A 94 -14.01 13.17 7.10
N LEU A 95 -12.99 13.77 6.47
CA LEU A 95 -12.49 15.11 6.81
C LEU A 95 -13.59 16.18 6.66
N ALA A 96 -14.38 16.14 5.59
CA ALA A 96 -15.52 17.05 5.40
C ALA A 96 -16.63 16.90 6.46
N LYS A 97 -16.68 15.76 7.16
CA LYS A 97 -17.59 15.49 8.29
C LYS A 97 -16.95 15.76 9.66
N GLY A 98 -15.73 16.32 9.70
CA GLY A 98 -14.96 16.53 10.93
C GLY A 98 -14.47 15.24 11.60
N GLN A 99 -14.45 14.12 10.87
CA GLN A 99 -14.01 12.81 11.35
C GLN A 99 -12.53 12.56 11.00
N PRO A 100 -11.83 11.67 11.73
CA PRO A 100 -10.50 11.21 11.31
C PRO A 100 -10.53 10.64 9.90
N GLU A 101 -9.52 10.94 9.07
CA GLU A 101 -9.49 10.47 7.67
C GLU A 101 -9.58 8.94 7.54
N THR A 102 -9.11 8.20 8.55
CA THR A 102 -9.16 6.73 8.59
C THR A 102 -10.49 6.15 9.07
N ALA A 103 -11.48 6.97 9.44
CA ALA A 103 -12.73 6.51 10.08
C ALA A 103 -13.57 5.55 9.22
N ALA A 104 -13.42 5.56 7.90
CA ALA A 104 -14.09 4.65 6.98
C ALA A 104 -13.38 3.28 6.82
N PHE A 105 -12.25 3.03 7.49
CA PHE A 105 -11.37 1.91 7.19
C PHE A 105 -10.87 1.11 8.40
N ILE A 106 -10.86 -0.21 8.22
CA ILE A 106 -10.00 -1.13 8.97
C ILE A 106 -8.57 -0.91 8.48
N THR A 107 -7.72 -0.38 9.35
CA THR A 107 -6.32 -0.04 9.04
C THR A 107 -5.39 -1.19 9.43
N VAL A 108 -4.64 -1.73 8.47
CA VAL A 108 -3.72 -2.87 8.65
C VAL A 108 -2.29 -2.39 8.45
N LYS A 109 -1.42 -2.56 9.45
CA LYS A 109 0.03 -2.35 9.29
C LYS A 109 0.73 -3.66 8.93
N SER A 110 1.57 -3.59 7.92
CA SER A 110 2.27 -4.73 7.30
C SER A 110 3.66 -4.96 7.92
N PRO A 111 4.22 -6.18 7.85
CA PRO A 111 5.61 -6.47 8.23
C PRO A 111 6.67 -5.63 7.50
N ASP A 112 6.38 -5.08 6.32
CA ASP A 112 7.26 -4.18 5.58
C ASP A 112 7.18 -2.71 6.05
N GLY A 113 6.39 -2.44 7.08
CA GLY A 113 6.22 -1.14 7.71
C GLY A 113 5.13 -0.26 7.09
N LYS A 114 4.53 -0.64 5.96
CA LYS A 114 3.46 0.15 5.32
C LYS A 114 2.09 -0.04 5.97
N THR A 115 1.28 1.00 5.91
CA THR A 115 -0.14 1.00 6.23
C THR A 115 -0.99 0.70 4.99
N TYR A 116 -2.02 -0.13 5.18
CA TYR A 116 -3.00 -0.54 4.17
C TYR A 116 -4.43 -0.38 4.70
N PHE A 117 -5.37 -0.04 3.82
CA PHE A 117 -6.78 0.23 4.15
C PHE A 117 -7.72 -0.85 3.62
N PHE A 118 -8.64 -1.31 4.47
CA PHE A 118 -9.71 -2.27 4.15
C PHE A 118 -11.04 -1.77 4.73
N GLY A 119 -12.17 -2.35 4.32
CA GLY A 119 -13.47 -2.06 4.92
C GLY A 119 -14.61 -1.99 3.92
N GLU A 120 -15.83 -2.11 4.45
CA GLU A 120 -17.07 -2.15 3.68
C GLU A 120 -17.27 -0.92 2.75
N PRO A 121 -17.11 0.35 3.19
CA PRO A 121 -17.32 1.50 2.29
C PRO A 121 -16.33 1.53 1.12
N LEU A 122 -15.12 0.99 1.32
CA LEU A 122 -14.09 0.90 0.31
C LEU A 122 -14.36 -0.20 -0.71
N ASN A 123 -14.99 -1.30 -0.30
CA ASN A 123 -15.42 -2.36 -1.22
C ASN A 123 -16.67 -1.90 -2.01
N GLN A 124 -17.60 -1.18 -1.37
CA GLN A 124 -18.77 -0.61 -2.04
C GLN A 124 -18.39 0.39 -3.14
N ALA A 125 -17.40 1.26 -2.90
CA ALA A 125 -16.87 2.17 -3.92
C ALA A 125 -16.12 1.46 -5.07
N LEU A 126 -15.57 0.26 -4.81
CA LEU A 126 -14.67 -0.46 -5.72
C LEU A 126 -15.36 -1.55 -6.54
N ALA A 127 -16.27 -2.32 -5.94
CA ALA A 127 -16.81 -3.57 -6.45
C ALA A 127 -18.33 -3.72 -6.29
N GLU A 128 -18.90 -3.43 -5.11
CA GLU A 128 -20.30 -3.82 -4.81
C GLU A 128 -21.36 -2.76 -5.16
N GLY A 129 -21.00 -1.47 -5.20
CA GLY A 129 -21.94 -0.38 -5.48
C GLY A 129 -22.39 -0.30 -6.95
N PRO A 130 -23.58 0.28 -7.24
CA PRO A 130 -24.08 0.42 -8.62
C PRO A 130 -23.22 1.36 -9.48
N TYR A 131 -22.56 2.34 -8.87
CA TYR A 131 -21.58 3.25 -9.50
C TYR A 131 -20.14 2.95 -9.06
N SER A 132 -19.86 1.71 -8.64
CA SER A 132 -18.50 1.29 -8.29
C SER A 132 -17.58 1.26 -9.51
N VAL A 133 -16.26 1.26 -9.27
CA VAL A 133 -15.26 1.13 -10.34
C VAL A 133 -15.49 -0.14 -11.16
N TRP A 134 -15.84 -1.26 -10.52
CA TRP A 134 -16.26 -2.48 -11.19
C TRP A 134 -17.49 -2.29 -12.05
N SER A 135 -18.61 -1.84 -11.49
CA SER A 135 -19.90 -1.75 -12.19
C SER A 135 -19.80 -0.87 -13.44
N LEU A 136 -19.05 0.24 -13.34
CA LEU A 136 -18.78 1.13 -14.47
C LEU A 136 -17.83 0.48 -15.51
N ALA A 137 -16.74 -0.15 -15.09
CA ALA A 137 -15.79 -0.77 -16.02
C ALA A 137 -16.38 -2.01 -16.72
N ALA A 138 -17.12 -2.84 -15.97
CA ALA A 138 -17.79 -4.04 -16.48
C ALA A 138 -18.90 -3.71 -17.49
N GLY A 139 -19.74 -2.69 -17.21
CA GLY A 139 -20.76 -2.24 -18.14
C GLY A 139 -20.19 -1.76 -19.48
N ALA A 140 -19.05 -1.07 -19.47
CA ALA A 140 -18.35 -0.67 -20.70
C ALA A 140 -17.73 -1.87 -21.43
N ALA A 141 -17.15 -2.83 -20.72
CA ALA A 141 -16.66 -4.06 -21.34
C ALA A 141 -17.79 -4.86 -22.01
N GLN A 142 -18.96 -4.98 -21.37
CA GLN A 142 -20.15 -5.63 -21.95
C GLN A 142 -20.67 -4.88 -23.19
N HIS A 143 -20.74 -3.55 -23.13
CA HIS A 143 -21.07 -2.71 -24.30
C HIS A 143 -20.09 -2.92 -25.47
N LEU A 144 -18.81 -3.16 -25.17
CA LEU A 144 -17.77 -3.52 -26.13
C LEU A 144 -17.83 -4.98 -26.62
N GLY A 145 -18.81 -5.78 -26.17
CA GLY A 145 -19.03 -7.17 -26.59
C GLY A 145 -18.43 -8.24 -25.67
N CYS A 146 -17.94 -7.88 -24.47
CA CYS A 146 -17.47 -8.84 -23.47
C CYS A 146 -18.62 -9.78 -23.04
N GLN A 147 -18.49 -11.07 -23.34
CA GLN A 147 -19.47 -12.10 -22.94
C GLN A 147 -19.19 -12.64 -21.53
N THR A 148 -17.91 -12.76 -21.15
CA THR A 148 -17.46 -13.33 -19.88
C THR A 148 -16.74 -12.27 -19.07
N LEU A 149 -17.34 -11.82 -17.98
CA LEU A 149 -16.67 -10.90 -17.04
C LEU A 149 -15.65 -11.67 -16.18
N PRO A 150 -14.46 -11.11 -15.90
CA PRO A 150 -13.45 -11.75 -15.06
C PRO A 150 -13.92 -11.83 -13.60
N ASP A 151 -13.69 -12.97 -12.95
CA ASP A 151 -13.98 -13.13 -11.52
C ASP A 151 -13.03 -12.26 -10.67
N LEU A 152 -13.60 -11.36 -9.87
CA LEU A 152 -12.85 -10.51 -8.96
C LEU A 152 -12.31 -11.27 -7.73
N LYS A 153 -12.92 -12.38 -7.34
CA LYS A 153 -12.56 -13.11 -6.12
C LYS A 153 -11.08 -13.58 -6.13
N PRO A 154 -10.55 -14.22 -7.20
CA PRO A 154 -9.13 -14.50 -7.34
C PRO A 154 -8.20 -13.27 -7.33
N ILE A 155 -8.73 -12.07 -7.61
CA ILE A 155 -7.98 -10.79 -7.51
C ILE A 155 -7.94 -10.34 -6.06
N PHE A 156 -9.09 -10.26 -5.38
CA PHE A 156 -9.17 -9.93 -3.95
C PHE A 156 -8.37 -10.90 -3.08
N GLU A 157 -8.48 -12.22 -3.30
CA GLU A 157 -7.71 -13.23 -2.57
C GLU A 157 -6.20 -13.03 -2.75
N HIS A 158 -5.74 -12.75 -3.97
CA HIS A 158 -4.32 -12.48 -4.22
C HIS A 158 -3.85 -11.15 -3.61
N VAL A 159 -4.67 -10.10 -3.67
CA VAL A 159 -4.34 -8.79 -3.06
C VAL A 159 -4.22 -8.91 -1.55
N VAL A 160 -5.09 -9.70 -0.88
CA VAL A 160 -5.00 -10.00 0.55
C VAL A 160 -3.77 -10.85 0.88
N GLN A 161 -3.50 -11.91 0.10
CA GLN A 161 -2.32 -12.78 0.30
C GLN A 161 -0.99 -12.08 0.05
N SER A 162 -0.97 -11.04 -0.78
CA SER A 162 0.26 -10.33 -1.18
C SER A 162 0.56 -9.08 -0.35
N VAL A 163 -0.31 -8.64 0.58
CA VAL A 163 -0.07 -7.47 1.45
C VAL A 163 1.32 -7.54 2.10
N GLY A 164 2.11 -6.46 2.00
CA GLY A 164 3.45 -6.40 2.56
C GLY A 164 4.54 -7.16 1.80
N THR A 165 4.19 -7.89 0.73
CA THR A 165 5.16 -8.60 -0.11
C THR A 165 5.59 -7.75 -1.31
N SER A 166 6.70 -8.13 -1.94
CA SER A 166 7.17 -7.53 -3.20
C SER A 166 6.25 -7.83 -4.41
N ALA A 167 5.28 -8.73 -4.27
CA ALA A 167 4.27 -9.05 -5.27
C ALA A 167 3.02 -8.14 -5.19
N PHE A 168 2.83 -7.42 -4.08
CA PHE A 168 1.66 -6.56 -3.90
C PHE A 168 1.50 -5.56 -5.06
N GLY A 169 0.31 -5.48 -5.64
CA GLY A 169 -0.02 -4.51 -6.68
C GLY A 169 0.72 -4.72 -8.00
N ARG A 170 1.19 -5.94 -8.30
CA ARG A 170 1.68 -6.34 -9.63
C ARG A 170 0.56 -7.02 -10.41
N PRO A 171 0.06 -6.45 -11.53
CA PRO A 171 -1.00 -7.07 -12.32
C PRO A 171 -0.58 -8.41 -12.93
N ARG A 172 -1.44 -9.43 -12.78
CA ARG A 172 -1.23 -10.80 -13.28
C ARG A 172 -1.89 -10.98 -14.64
N LEU A 173 -1.29 -10.41 -15.67
CA LEU A 173 -1.86 -10.40 -17.02
C LEU A 173 -1.51 -11.68 -17.80
N PRO A 174 -2.43 -12.22 -18.64
CA PRO A 174 -2.14 -13.37 -19.48
C PRO A 174 -1.18 -13.04 -20.63
N GLN A 175 -0.71 -14.08 -21.32
CA GLN A 175 0.15 -13.98 -22.53
C GLN A 175 1.50 -13.25 -22.32
N GLY A 176 1.94 -13.05 -21.07
CA GLY A 176 3.17 -12.32 -20.75
C GLY A 176 3.08 -10.80 -20.98
N ARG A 177 1.86 -10.26 -21.14
CA ARG A 177 1.64 -8.81 -21.26
C ARG A 177 2.00 -8.10 -19.97
N VAL A 178 2.55 -6.90 -20.07
CA VAL A 178 2.96 -6.07 -18.93
C VAL A 178 2.71 -4.60 -19.22
N ALA A 179 2.28 -3.84 -18.22
CA ALA A 179 2.37 -2.39 -18.27
C ALA A 179 3.84 -1.95 -18.19
N SER A 180 4.16 -0.76 -18.72
CA SER A 180 5.54 -0.23 -18.74
C SER A 180 6.06 0.20 -17.37
N ASP A 181 5.18 0.40 -16.39
CA ASP A 181 5.53 0.59 -14.97
C ASP A 181 4.41 0.00 -14.08
N THR A 182 4.63 0.00 -12.77
CA THR A 182 3.73 -0.53 -11.74
C THR A 182 2.58 0.44 -11.41
N PRO A 183 1.38 -0.07 -11.05
CA PRO A 183 0.23 0.73 -10.59
C PRO A 183 0.57 1.80 -9.54
N ILE A 184 1.43 1.46 -8.56
CA ILE A 184 1.81 2.37 -7.48
C ILE A 184 2.67 3.55 -7.95
N ASN A 185 3.47 3.37 -9.01
CA ASN A 185 4.25 4.45 -9.59
C ASN A 185 3.38 5.39 -10.43
N TYR A 186 2.44 4.85 -11.21
CA TYR A 186 1.43 5.66 -11.89
C TYR A 186 0.61 6.51 -10.92
N VAL A 187 0.12 5.91 -9.82
CA VAL A 187 -0.61 6.65 -8.78
C VAL A 187 0.26 7.77 -8.18
N LYS A 188 1.51 7.48 -7.80
CA LYS A 188 2.42 8.50 -7.22
C LYS A 188 2.75 9.65 -8.17
N ALA A 189 2.96 9.36 -9.46
CA ALA A 189 3.30 10.37 -10.45
C ALA A 189 2.09 11.21 -10.89
N LEU A 190 0.94 10.56 -11.09
CA LEU A 190 -0.22 11.17 -11.74
C LEU A 190 -1.21 11.77 -10.74
N TRP A 191 -1.44 11.15 -9.57
CA TRP A 191 -2.46 11.63 -8.62
C TRP A 191 -2.25 13.10 -8.20
N PRO A 192 -1.04 13.57 -7.83
CA PRO A 192 -0.83 14.96 -7.42
C PRO A 192 -1.08 15.97 -8.55
N ALA A 193 -0.80 15.59 -9.80
CA ALA A 193 -0.99 16.43 -10.97
C ALA A 193 -2.46 16.47 -11.45
N LEU A 194 -3.18 15.36 -11.30
CA LEU A 194 -4.55 15.22 -11.78
C LEU A 194 -5.60 15.64 -10.74
N LEU A 195 -5.34 15.51 -9.43
CA LEU A 195 -6.29 15.88 -8.38
C LEU A 195 -6.83 17.33 -8.48
N PRO A 196 -6.04 18.37 -8.83
CA PRO A 196 -6.56 19.72 -9.06
C PRO A 196 -7.53 19.82 -10.25
N THR A 197 -7.39 18.95 -11.26
CA THR A 197 -8.37 18.83 -12.35
C THR A 197 -9.63 18.13 -11.84
N VAL A 198 -9.48 17.01 -11.13
CA VAL A 198 -10.58 16.22 -10.57
C VAL A 198 -11.46 17.06 -9.63
N LYS A 199 -10.87 17.79 -8.66
CA LYS A 199 -11.59 18.70 -7.75
C LYS A 199 -12.26 19.90 -8.44
N ARG A 200 -12.03 20.11 -9.75
CA ARG A 200 -12.64 21.20 -10.54
C ARG A 200 -13.85 20.72 -11.35
N TYR A 201 -13.89 19.44 -11.71
CA TYR A 201 -15.04 18.82 -12.39
C TYR A 201 -16.01 18.14 -11.41
N CYS A 202 -15.46 17.48 -10.38
CA CYS A 202 -16.24 16.77 -9.37
C CYS A 202 -16.70 17.72 -8.26
N LYS A 203 -18.00 17.67 -7.94
CA LYS A 203 -18.63 18.50 -6.91
C LYS A 203 -18.46 17.90 -5.52
N GLU A 204 -18.52 16.58 -5.44
CA GLU A 204 -18.28 15.82 -4.22
C GLU A 204 -17.08 14.86 -4.41
N PRO A 205 -16.40 14.45 -3.33
CA PRO A 205 -15.33 13.46 -3.43
C PRO A 205 -15.82 12.09 -3.90
N SER A 206 -17.07 11.75 -3.56
CA SER A 206 -17.79 10.54 -3.99
C SER A 206 -17.75 10.32 -5.51
N GLU A 207 -17.63 11.37 -6.31
CA GLU A 207 -17.56 11.32 -7.78
C GLU A 207 -16.16 10.94 -8.32
N TRP A 208 -15.09 11.06 -7.52
CA TRP A 208 -13.72 10.84 -8.01
C TRP A 208 -13.47 9.44 -8.57
N PRO A 209 -13.92 8.33 -7.93
CA PRO A 209 -13.78 6.99 -8.50
C PRO A 209 -14.56 6.84 -9.80
N MET A 210 -15.75 7.45 -9.88
CA MET A 210 -16.61 7.40 -11.06
C MET A 210 -15.96 8.10 -12.26
N LEU A 211 -15.30 9.25 -12.03
CA LEU A 211 -14.54 9.98 -13.05
C LEU A 211 -13.40 9.12 -13.61
N PHE A 212 -12.57 8.52 -12.76
CA PHE A 212 -11.46 7.68 -13.24
C PHE A 212 -11.94 6.35 -13.85
N ALA A 213 -13.03 5.77 -13.35
CA ALA A 213 -13.66 4.61 -13.98
C ALA A 213 -14.21 4.94 -15.38
N ALA A 214 -14.90 6.07 -15.55
CA ALA A 214 -15.35 6.56 -16.85
C ALA A 214 -14.17 6.86 -17.79
N ALA A 215 -13.06 7.42 -17.28
CA ALA A 215 -11.85 7.62 -18.08
C ALA A 215 -11.23 6.28 -18.53
N ALA A 216 -11.34 5.23 -17.72
CA ALA A 216 -10.98 3.87 -18.11
C ALA A 216 -11.92 3.31 -19.21
N GLN A 217 -13.21 3.64 -19.22
CA GLN A 217 -14.14 3.27 -20.32
C GLN A 217 -13.68 3.86 -21.66
N GLU A 218 -13.34 5.15 -21.69
CA GLU A 218 -12.78 5.83 -22.89
C GLU A 218 -11.49 5.13 -23.37
N ALA A 219 -10.65 4.65 -22.44
CA ALA A 219 -9.44 3.89 -22.78
C ALA A 219 -9.73 2.45 -23.26
N MET A 220 -10.79 1.78 -22.78
CA MET A 220 -11.22 0.50 -23.32
C MET A 220 -11.75 0.66 -24.75
N GLU A 221 -12.60 1.66 -24.99
CA GLU A 221 -13.15 2.00 -26.31
C GLU A 221 -12.02 2.34 -27.30
N ALA A 222 -11.04 3.16 -26.90
CA ALA A 222 -9.89 3.51 -27.73
C ALA A 222 -8.89 2.36 -27.96
N SER A 223 -8.91 1.28 -27.15
CA SER A 223 -7.98 0.15 -27.28
C SER A 223 -8.62 -1.15 -27.81
N LYS A 224 -9.94 -1.17 -28.06
CA LYS A 224 -10.69 -2.37 -28.50
C LYS A 224 -10.19 -3.05 -29.78
N ALA A 225 -9.41 -2.34 -30.60
CA ALA A 225 -8.78 -2.87 -31.81
C ALA A 225 -7.47 -3.64 -31.56
N VAL A 226 -6.89 -3.53 -30.35
CA VAL A 226 -5.60 -4.16 -29.96
C VAL A 226 -5.67 -4.96 -28.66
N LEU A 227 -6.70 -4.73 -27.83
CA LEU A 227 -7.01 -5.48 -26.61
C LEU A 227 -8.46 -5.96 -26.63
N ALA A 228 -8.67 -7.22 -26.25
CA ALA A 228 -10.01 -7.75 -26.01
C ALA A 228 -10.64 -7.03 -24.80
N PRO A 229 -11.95 -6.70 -24.81
CA PRO A 229 -12.60 -5.97 -23.71
C PRO A 229 -12.49 -6.65 -22.34
N GLU A 230 -12.56 -7.99 -22.31
CA GLU A 230 -12.33 -8.81 -21.11
C GLU A 230 -10.93 -8.56 -20.51
N LEU A 231 -9.90 -8.55 -21.35
CA LEU A 231 -8.52 -8.29 -20.93
C LEU A 231 -8.32 -6.83 -20.50
N ALA A 232 -8.96 -5.88 -21.19
CA ALA A 232 -8.90 -4.46 -20.81
C ALA A 232 -9.53 -4.22 -19.42
N LEU A 233 -10.65 -4.89 -19.13
CA LEU A 233 -11.28 -4.91 -17.82
C LEU A 233 -10.42 -5.61 -16.76
N LEU A 234 -9.82 -6.76 -17.08
CA LEU A 234 -8.92 -7.48 -16.18
C LEU A 234 -7.72 -6.60 -15.77
N ILE A 235 -7.11 -5.88 -16.73
CA ILE A 235 -6.03 -4.92 -16.47
C ILE A 235 -6.50 -3.85 -15.48
N VAL A 236 -7.66 -3.24 -15.73
CA VAL A 236 -8.22 -2.19 -14.86
C VAL A 236 -8.44 -2.70 -13.42
N MET A 237 -8.99 -3.91 -13.25
CA MET A 237 -9.31 -4.44 -11.92
C MET A 237 -8.11 -5.02 -11.15
N GLU A 238 -7.17 -5.69 -11.82
CA GLU A 238 -5.87 -6.08 -11.24
C GLU A 238 -5.04 -4.86 -10.78
N CYS A 239 -5.29 -3.67 -11.34
CA CYS A 239 -4.69 -2.42 -10.89
C CYS A 239 -5.51 -1.71 -9.80
N ALA A 240 -6.83 -1.62 -9.97
CA ALA A 240 -7.72 -0.89 -9.07
C ALA A 240 -7.83 -1.53 -7.69
N ILE A 241 -8.00 -2.86 -7.62
CA ILE A 241 -8.20 -3.56 -6.34
C ILE A 241 -7.02 -3.34 -5.38
N PRO A 242 -5.74 -3.56 -5.73
CA PRO A 242 -4.62 -3.27 -4.83
C PRO A 242 -4.43 -1.78 -4.57
N MET A 243 -4.59 -0.90 -5.56
CA MET A 243 -4.37 0.54 -5.37
C MET A 243 -5.46 1.22 -4.53
N SER A 244 -6.63 0.59 -4.38
CA SER A 244 -7.63 1.00 -3.38
C SER A 244 -7.16 0.82 -1.94
N LYS A 245 -6.17 -0.05 -1.68
CA LYS A 245 -5.74 -0.43 -0.34
C LYS A 245 -4.48 0.32 0.14
N VAL A 246 -3.82 1.15 -0.67
CA VAL A 246 -2.53 1.78 -0.31
C VAL A 246 -2.70 3.14 0.34
N ASP A 247 -1.85 3.44 1.33
CA ASP A 247 -1.55 4.82 1.71
C ASP A 247 -0.30 5.35 0.96
N LEU A 248 -0.29 6.66 0.69
CA LEU A 248 0.87 7.39 0.15
C LEU A 248 1.53 8.30 1.20
N ALA A 249 0.87 8.60 2.33
CA ALA A 249 1.37 9.60 3.28
C ALA A 249 2.71 9.18 3.91
N GLU A 250 2.84 7.90 4.30
CA GLU A 250 4.06 7.31 4.88
C GLU A 250 5.30 7.35 3.97
N GLY A 251 5.19 7.79 2.71
CA GLY A 251 6.34 8.01 1.83
C GLY A 251 7.23 9.21 2.18
N HIS A 252 6.72 10.21 2.93
CA HIS A 252 7.39 11.51 3.07
C HIS A 252 8.37 11.60 4.26
N THR A 253 8.13 10.83 5.33
CA THR A 253 8.95 10.83 6.56
C THR A 253 10.38 10.30 6.34
N GLY A 254 10.64 9.60 5.23
CA GLY A 254 11.98 9.12 4.87
C GLY A 254 12.85 10.09 4.06
N GLN A 255 12.29 11.18 3.51
CA GLN A 255 13.01 12.09 2.59
C GLN A 255 13.10 13.54 3.07
N ALA A 256 12.19 14.01 3.92
CA ALA A 256 12.27 15.36 4.50
C ALA A 256 13.54 15.58 5.36
N ALA A 257 14.11 14.52 5.93
CA ALA A 257 15.38 14.56 6.67
C ALA A 257 16.63 14.63 5.77
N ALA A 258 16.50 14.40 4.45
CA ALA A 258 17.61 14.41 3.50
C ALA A 258 17.77 15.74 2.74
N SER A 259 16.75 16.60 2.73
CA SER A 259 16.76 17.92 2.09
C SER A 259 17.17 19.06 3.04
N ALA A 260 17.29 18.80 4.34
CA ALA A 260 17.67 19.76 5.38
C ALA A 260 19.10 19.52 5.91
N GLY A 261 20.07 19.30 5.01
CA GLY A 261 21.47 19.05 5.38
C GLY A 261 22.45 19.58 4.34
N LEU A 262 23.31 20.53 4.75
CA LEU A 262 24.34 21.11 3.89
C LEU A 262 25.50 20.11 3.72
N ALA A 263 25.39 19.19 2.75
CA ALA A 263 26.36 18.13 2.54
C ALA A 263 27.71 18.70 2.03
N PRO A 264 28.83 18.55 2.77
CA PRO A 264 30.14 18.95 2.28
C PRO A 264 30.58 18.05 1.12
N LYS A 265 31.15 18.65 0.07
CA LYS A 265 31.88 17.87 -0.94
C LYS A 265 33.06 17.15 -0.26
N ASN A 266 33.36 15.95 -0.75
CA ASN A 266 34.46 15.07 -0.34
C ASN A 266 34.24 14.26 0.95
N ALA A 267 33.37 13.24 0.86
CA ALA A 267 33.41 12.07 1.75
C ALA A 267 33.46 10.78 0.88
N PRO A 268 34.34 9.81 1.19
CA PRO A 268 34.44 8.56 0.43
C PRO A 268 33.23 7.63 0.69
N PRO A 269 32.88 6.74 -0.25
CA PRO A 269 31.68 5.90 -0.12
C PRO A 269 31.79 4.88 1.03
N ALA A 270 30.82 4.92 1.94
CA ALA A 270 30.77 4.05 3.11
C ALA A 270 30.54 2.57 2.72
N ARG A 271 31.30 1.65 3.34
CA ARG A 271 31.08 0.20 3.19
C ARG A 271 29.75 -0.22 3.81
N ARG A 272 29.01 -1.10 3.13
CA ARG A 272 27.88 -1.85 3.72
C ARG A 272 28.40 -3.07 4.46
N ASP A 273 28.82 -2.89 5.70
CA ASP A 273 29.16 -4.03 6.56
C ASP A 273 27.89 -4.78 6.97
N SER A 274 27.78 -6.04 6.52
CA SER A 274 26.60 -6.87 6.82
C SER A 274 26.60 -7.31 8.29
N PRO A 275 25.47 -7.24 9.02
CA PRO A 275 25.45 -7.53 10.44
C PRO A 275 25.82 -8.98 10.74
N SER A 276 26.68 -9.13 11.76
CA SER A 276 27.24 -10.40 12.19
C SER A 276 26.16 -11.43 12.56
N ALA A 277 26.48 -12.72 12.44
CA ALA A 277 25.52 -13.79 12.74
C ALA A 277 24.92 -13.69 14.16
N ARG A 278 25.71 -13.26 15.16
CA ARG A 278 25.23 -13.06 16.54
C ARG A 278 24.16 -11.96 16.63
N GLN A 279 24.38 -10.81 16.00
CA GLN A 279 23.40 -9.71 15.93
C GLN A 279 22.15 -10.08 15.12
N ARG A 280 22.27 -11.05 14.20
CA ARG A 280 21.14 -11.60 13.44
C ARG A 280 20.24 -12.46 14.33
N TRP A 281 20.83 -13.38 15.11
CA TRP A 281 20.09 -14.25 16.02
C TRP A 281 19.43 -13.49 17.18
N THR A 282 20.11 -12.53 17.81
CA THR A 282 19.50 -11.73 18.90
C THR A 282 18.29 -10.93 18.41
N ARG A 283 18.36 -10.35 17.20
CA ARG A 283 17.25 -9.61 16.61
C ARG A 283 16.05 -10.49 16.25
N VAL A 284 16.27 -11.75 15.83
CA VAL A 284 15.18 -12.70 15.57
C VAL A 284 14.54 -13.18 16.88
N LEU A 285 15.35 -13.61 17.86
CA LEU A 285 14.86 -14.20 19.11
C LEU A 285 14.23 -13.19 20.08
N LEU A 286 14.66 -11.91 20.06
CA LEU A 286 14.12 -10.87 20.94
C LEU A 286 13.21 -9.86 20.22
N GLY A 287 13.13 -9.94 18.89
CA GLY A 287 12.29 -9.06 18.06
C GLY A 287 10.83 -9.48 17.97
N THR A 288 10.53 -10.78 18.02
CA THR A 288 9.17 -11.33 18.00
C THR A 288 8.69 -11.71 19.40
N ASN A 289 7.37 -11.81 19.60
CA ASN A 289 6.81 -12.24 20.88
C ASN A 289 7.04 -13.73 21.11
N GLU A 290 7.04 -14.51 20.03
CA GLU A 290 7.19 -15.96 20.01
C GLU A 290 8.63 -16.38 20.29
N GLY A 291 9.60 -15.60 19.79
CA GLY A 291 11.01 -15.72 20.18
C GLY A 291 11.22 -15.44 21.67
N ARG A 292 10.56 -14.39 22.22
CA ARG A 292 10.60 -14.09 23.66
C ARG A 292 9.97 -15.20 24.50
N ILE A 293 8.82 -15.75 24.08
CA ILE A 293 8.17 -16.91 24.72
C ILE A 293 9.11 -18.12 24.71
N LEU A 294 9.73 -18.43 23.56
CA LEU A 294 10.70 -19.53 23.43
C LEU A 294 11.91 -19.36 24.37
N VAL A 295 12.47 -18.15 24.46
CA VAL A 295 13.61 -17.85 25.35
C VAL A 295 13.20 -17.96 26.82
N LEU A 296 12.07 -17.36 27.22
CA LEU A 296 11.57 -17.40 28.60
C LEU A 296 11.22 -18.83 29.03
N ALA A 297 10.52 -19.58 28.19
CA ALA A 297 10.21 -21.00 28.45
C ALA A 297 11.49 -21.82 28.60
N SER A 298 12.46 -21.68 27.68
CA SER A 298 13.73 -22.41 27.73
C SER A 298 14.51 -22.13 29.02
N ALA A 299 14.57 -20.87 29.46
CA ALA A 299 15.19 -20.49 30.73
C ALA A 299 14.45 -21.09 31.94
N LEU A 300 13.11 -21.12 31.91
CA LEU A 300 12.27 -21.66 32.98
C LEU A 300 12.41 -23.19 33.11
N TYR A 301 12.45 -23.92 32.00
CA TYR A 301 12.74 -25.37 31.99
C TYR A 301 14.13 -25.69 32.54
N LEU A 302 15.15 -24.91 32.15
CA LEU A 302 16.51 -25.07 32.69
C LEU A 302 16.58 -24.78 34.20
N ALA A 303 15.88 -23.74 34.68
CA ALA A 303 15.81 -23.44 36.10
C ALA A 303 15.17 -24.58 36.90
N VAL A 304 14.05 -25.14 36.42
CA VAL A 304 13.40 -26.31 37.05
C VAL A 304 14.30 -27.55 37.03
N GLY A 305 14.98 -27.83 35.90
CA GLY A 305 15.92 -28.94 35.77
C GLY A 305 17.15 -28.83 36.68
N LEU A 306 17.64 -27.60 36.92
CA LEU A 306 18.73 -27.34 37.87
C LEU A 306 18.27 -27.46 39.32
N LEU A 307 17.11 -26.90 39.69
CA LEU A 307 16.55 -27.01 41.04
C LEU A 307 16.29 -28.48 41.42
N ALA A 308 15.81 -29.30 40.48
CA ALA A 308 15.62 -30.74 40.68
C ALA A 308 16.92 -31.52 40.96
N LYS A 309 18.09 -30.99 40.59
CA LYS A 309 19.40 -31.56 40.95
C LYS A 309 19.92 -31.13 42.33
N VAL A 310 19.45 -30.01 42.87
CA VAL A 310 19.97 -29.44 44.13
C VAL A 310 19.25 -30.02 45.36
N SER A 311 17.98 -30.44 45.23
CA SER A 311 17.22 -31.04 46.33
C SER A 311 17.08 -32.56 46.17
N THR A 312 17.85 -33.32 46.97
CA THR A 312 17.76 -34.79 47.05
C THR A 312 16.38 -35.28 47.47
N SER A 313 15.65 -34.50 48.28
CA SER A 313 14.26 -34.78 48.68
C SER A 313 13.28 -34.68 47.50
N MET A 314 13.50 -33.74 46.56
CA MET A 314 12.65 -33.61 45.37
C MET A 314 13.07 -34.52 44.21
N ALA A 315 14.30 -35.04 44.19
CA ALA A 315 14.81 -35.89 43.11
C ALA A 315 13.96 -37.15 42.86
N SER A 316 13.36 -37.74 43.91
CA SER A 316 12.45 -38.89 43.80
C SER A 316 11.08 -38.54 43.20
N ALA A 317 10.58 -37.34 43.44
CA ALA A 317 9.31 -36.86 42.88
C ALA A 317 9.45 -36.24 41.49
N LEU A 318 10.63 -35.70 41.16
CA LEU A 318 10.91 -34.97 39.92
C LEU A 318 11.84 -35.72 38.96
N GLY A 319 12.24 -36.97 39.21
CA GLY A 319 13.25 -37.68 38.39
C GLY A 319 12.99 -37.62 36.87
N VAL A 320 11.75 -37.89 36.43
CA VAL A 320 11.35 -37.77 35.02
C VAL A 320 11.27 -36.30 34.57
N VAL A 321 10.76 -35.41 35.43
CA VAL A 321 10.59 -33.97 35.13
C VAL A 321 11.92 -33.25 34.98
N GLY A 322 12.93 -33.59 35.79
CA GLY A 322 14.29 -33.02 35.72
C GLY A 322 15.02 -33.44 34.45
N VAL A 323 14.87 -34.70 34.01
CA VAL A 323 15.37 -35.16 32.71
C VAL A 323 14.67 -34.41 31.57
N LEU A 324 13.33 -34.31 31.61
CA LEU A 324 12.57 -33.53 30.63
C LEU A 324 12.98 -32.05 30.62
N GLY A 325 13.27 -31.44 31.77
CA GLY A 325 13.74 -30.06 31.88
C GLY A 325 15.04 -29.75 31.12
N VAL A 326 15.91 -30.76 30.93
CA VAL A 326 17.14 -30.63 30.13
C VAL A 326 16.89 -30.78 28.63
N TYR A 327 15.99 -31.69 28.22
CA TYR A 327 15.71 -31.95 26.80
C TYR A 327 14.60 -31.08 26.19
N MET A 328 13.68 -30.55 26.99
CA MET A 328 12.57 -29.72 26.52
C MET A 328 12.99 -28.41 25.81
N PRO A 329 14.03 -27.68 26.23
CA PRO A 329 14.55 -26.54 25.47
C PRO A 329 14.97 -26.91 24.03
N LEU A 330 15.55 -28.11 23.83
CA LEU A 330 15.91 -28.61 22.49
C LEU A 330 14.66 -29.02 21.70
N LEU A 331 13.66 -29.62 22.34
CA LEU A 331 12.39 -29.94 21.70
C LEU A 331 11.62 -28.68 21.27
N LEU A 332 11.56 -27.66 22.14
CA LEU A 332 10.96 -26.36 21.82
C LEU A 332 11.70 -25.65 20.67
N LEU A 333 13.04 -25.70 20.66
CA LEU A 333 13.84 -25.19 19.54
C LEU A 333 13.54 -25.93 18.23
N PHE A 334 13.37 -27.26 18.28
CA PHE A 334 13.00 -28.09 17.12
C PHE A 334 11.58 -27.81 16.63
N VAL A 335 10.61 -27.65 17.53
CA VAL A 335 9.23 -27.26 17.20
C VAL A 335 9.21 -25.85 16.59
N ALA A 336 9.91 -24.88 17.19
CA ALA A 336 10.07 -23.54 16.66
C ALA A 336 10.76 -23.53 15.27
N HIS A 337 11.72 -24.42 15.03
CA HIS A 337 12.32 -24.59 13.70
C HIS A 337 11.33 -25.21 12.69
N ARG A 338 10.56 -26.23 13.09
CA ARG A 338 9.56 -26.91 12.25
C ARG A 338 8.38 -26.02 11.87
N LEU A 339 7.86 -25.24 12.82
CA LEU A 339 6.83 -24.22 12.61
C LEU A 339 7.37 -23.00 11.85
N GLY A 340 8.69 -22.88 11.68
CA GLY A 340 9.31 -21.78 10.95
C GLY A 340 9.48 -20.49 11.77
N VAL A 341 9.26 -20.50 13.09
CA VAL A 341 9.45 -19.37 14.02
C VAL A 341 10.86 -18.76 13.93
N LEU A 342 11.85 -19.57 13.54
CA LEU A 342 13.24 -19.13 13.33
C LEU A 342 13.53 -18.57 11.92
N ARG A 343 12.52 -18.50 11.03
CA ARG A 343 12.64 -17.82 9.73
C ARG A 343 12.43 -16.32 9.91
N ARG A 344 13.07 -15.52 9.05
CA ARG A 344 13.01 -14.06 9.09
C ARG A 344 11.60 -13.50 8.86
N ASP A 345 10.80 -14.26 8.12
CA ASP A 345 9.51 -13.83 7.57
C ASP A 345 8.34 -14.60 8.24
N PHE A 346 8.55 -15.07 9.49
CA PHE A 346 7.53 -15.78 10.26
C PHE A 346 6.43 -14.82 10.74
N VAL A 347 5.22 -15.02 10.24
CA VAL A 347 4.01 -14.35 10.70
C VAL A 347 3.31 -15.27 11.70
N SER A 348 3.37 -14.93 12.99
CA SER A 348 2.70 -15.75 14.01
C SER A 348 1.18 -15.70 13.84
N SER A 349 0.55 -16.86 13.67
CA SER A 349 -0.89 -16.95 13.87
C SER A 349 -1.22 -17.00 15.36
N ARG A 350 -2.47 -16.70 15.73
CA ARG A 350 -2.96 -16.90 17.11
C ARG A 350 -2.88 -18.38 17.54
N PHE A 351 -2.95 -19.30 16.59
CA PHE A 351 -2.80 -20.74 16.84
C PHE A 351 -1.36 -21.07 17.26
N ASP A 352 -0.35 -20.55 16.55
CA ASP A 352 1.07 -20.77 16.91
C ASP A 352 1.39 -20.22 18.31
N THR A 353 0.90 -19.01 18.63
CA THR A 353 1.09 -18.41 19.95
C THR A 353 0.46 -19.28 21.05
N VAL A 354 -0.76 -19.81 20.83
CA VAL A 354 -1.43 -20.71 21.77
C VAL A 354 -0.70 -22.06 21.89
N CYS A 355 -0.25 -22.67 20.79
CA CYS A 355 0.50 -23.92 20.82
C CYS A 355 1.83 -23.77 21.56
N MET A 356 2.58 -22.68 21.32
CA MET A 356 3.82 -22.38 22.03
C MET A 356 3.59 -22.13 23.53
N LEU A 357 2.50 -21.45 23.89
CA LEU A 357 2.16 -21.16 25.29
C LEU A 357 1.65 -22.40 26.04
N VAL A 358 0.87 -23.27 25.40
CA VAL A 358 0.47 -24.59 25.94
C VAL A 358 1.69 -25.48 26.14
N ALA A 359 2.62 -25.52 25.16
CA ALA A 359 3.87 -26.26 25.29
C ALA A 359 4.72 -25.74 26.47
N ALA A 360 4.84 -24.42 26.63
CA ALA A 360 5.58 -23.80 27.74
C ALA A 360 4.95 -24.03 29.13
N LEU A 361 3.61 -24.15 29.21
CA LEU A 361 2.90 -24.37 30.49
C LEU A 361 2.69 -25.85 30.86
N ALA A 362 2.92 -26.78 29.94
CA ALA A 362 2.84 -28.22 30.16
C ALA A 362 3.48 -28.74 31.48
N PRO A 363 4.70 -28.32 31.91
CA PRO A 363 5.30 -28.79 33.16
C PRO A 363 4.55 -28.30 34.41
N PHE A 364 3.94 -27.12 34.37
CA PHE A 364 3.14 -26.60 35.48
C PHE A 364 1.81 -27.33 35.60
N LEU A 365 1.19 -27.70 34.48
CA LEU A 365 0.01 -28.57 34.46
C LEU A 365 0.33 -29.98 34.97
N ALA A 366 1.53 -30.50 34.68
CA ALA A 366 2.01 -31.77 35.21
C ALA A 366 2.27 -31.72 36.73
N LEU A 367 2.99 -30.70 37.23
CA LEU A 367 3.21 -30.50 38.67
C LEU A 367 1.89 -30.28 39.43
N GLY A 368 0.98 -29.47 38.88
CA GLY A 368 -0.32 -29.20 39.50
C GLY A 368 -1.14 -30.47 39.72
N LYS A 369 -1.16 -31.39 38.73
CA LYS A 369 -1.76 -32.73 38.92
C LYS A 369 -1.03 -33.55 39.98
N LEU A 370 0.31 -33.52 40.01
CA LEU A 370 1.10 -34.31 40.97
C LEU A 370 0.98 -33.82 42.42
N VAL A 371 0.53 -32.58 42.63
CA VAL A 371 0.18 -32.00 43.94
C VAL A 371 -1.29 -32.23 44.30
N LEU A 372 -2.21 -32.24 43.31
CA LEU A 372 -3.65 -32.51 43.51
C LEU A 372 -4.02 -33.99 43.70
N PHE A 373 -3.10 -34.91 43.42
CA PHE A 373 -3.25 -36.36 43.61
C PHE A 373 -2.28 -36.91 44.68
N ARG A 374 -1.99 -36.10 45.70
CA ARG A 374 -1.27 -36.45 46.94
C ARG A 374 -2.07 -35.98 48.15
#